data_AF-A0A0L8I344-F1
#
_entry.id   AF-A0A0L8I344-F1
#
_cell.length_a   1.000
_cell.length_b   1.000
_cell.length_c   1.000
_cell.angle_alpha   90.00
_cell.angle_beta   90.00
_cell.angle_gamma   90.00
#
_symmetry.space_group_name_H-M   'P 1'
#
loop_
_entity.id
_entity.type
_entity.pdbx_description
1 polymer ?
#
loop_
_entity_poly.entity_id
_entity_poly.type
_entity_poly.pdbx_seq_one_letter_code
_entity_poly.pdbx_strand_id
1 'polypeptide(L)'
;MDDARLLKMILSELASGPRNPGRPLRRCKDNLETSLEACSISVLGWESLATDRGAWRPADQKGVRLFEGKRLKSLDRKQQARK
;
A
#
# COMPACT_ATOMS: atom_id res chain seq x y z
N MET A 1 0.73 13.54 22.96
CA MET A 1 0.41 12.28 22.23
C MET A 1 1.62 11.98 21.37
N ASP A 2 2.37 10.92 21.65
CA ASP A 2 3.59 10.60 20.89
C ASP A 2 3.21 10.08 19.49
N ASP A 3 3.44 10.86 18.44
CA ASP A 3 3.16 10.49 17.04
C ASP A 3 3.84 9.16 16.63
N ALA A 4 4.99 8.86 17.24
CA ALA A 4 5.71 7.61 17.05
C ALA A 4 4.93 6.37 17.52
N ARG A 5 4.11 6.48 18.58
CA ARG A 5 3.28 5.38 19.07
C ARG A 5 2.09 5.13 18.14
N LEU A 6 1.50 6.20 17.59
CA LEU A 6 0.39 6.13 16.64
C LEU A 6 0.81 5.45 15.33
N LEU A 7 1.95 5.87 14.77
CA LEU A 7 2.52 5.25 13.57
C LEU A 7 2.73 3.74 13.75
N LYS A 8 3.25 3.32 14.91
CA LYS A 8 3.48 1.91 15.21
C LYS A 8 2.20 1.09 15.30
N MET A 9 1.15 1.64 15.90
CA MET A 9 -0.17 1.01 16.00
C MET A 9 -0.83 0.82 14.63
N ILE A 10 -0.83 1.87 13.81
CA ILE A 10 -1.41 1.86 12.45
C ILE A 10 -0.65 0.87 11.56
N LEU A 11 0.69 0.82 11.66
CA LEU A 11 1.49 -0.18 10.96
C LEU A 11 1.09 -1.60 11.43
N SER A 12 1.02 -1.89 12.73
CA SER A 12 0.62 -3.24 13.17
C SER A 12 -0.74 -3.71 12.66
N GLU A 13 -1.71 -2.82 12.44
CA GLU A 13 -3.02 -3.17 11.88
C GLU A 13 -3.04 -3.36 10.36
N LEU A 14 -2.06 -2.82 9.63
CA LEU A 14 -1.97 -2.96 8.16
C LEU A 14 -1.42 -4.34 7.70
N ALA A 15 -1.39 -5.34 8.58
CA ALA A 15 -1.00 -6.71 8.24
C ALA A 15 -2.09 -7.37 7.36
N SER A 16 -1.94 -7.27 6.04
CA SER A 16 -2.93 -7.70 5.07
C SER A 16 -3.10 -9.24 4.99
N GLY A 17 -4.36 -9.70 5.06
CA GLY A 17 -4.86 -10.92 4.42
C GLY A 17 -4.78 -12.23 5.22
N PRO A 18 -5.62 -13.24 4.86
CA PRO A 18 -5.57 -14.57 5.48
C PRO A 18 -4.20 -15.22 5.26
N ARG A 19 -3.68 -15.82 6.34
CA ARG A 19 -2.33 -16.40 6.42
C ARG A 19 -2.18 -17.58 5.47
N ASN A 20 -1.09 -17.61 4.71
CA ASN A 20 -0.61 -18.88 4.15
C ASN A 20 0.07 -19.68 5.28
N PRO A 21 -0.37 -20.92 5.56
CA PRO A 21 0.28 -21.75 6.57
C PRO A 21 1.74 -22.02 6.17
N GLY A 22 2.66 -21.87 7.14
CA GLY A 22 4.09 -22.22 6.97
C GLY A 22 5.06 -21.06 6.67
N ARG A 23 4.61 -19.81 6.57
CA ARG A 23 5.51 -18.65 6.34
C ARG A 23 5.58 -17.71 7.55
N PRO A 24 6.76 -17.19 7.92
CA PRO A 24 6.88 -16.11 8.91
C PRO A 24 6.05 -14.89 8.51
N LEU A 25 5.52 -14.19 9.53
CA LEU A 25 4.71 -12.99 9.33
C LEU A 25 5.53 -11.91 8.59
N ARG A 26 5.00 -11.41 7.47
CA ARG A 26 5.56 -10.25 6.77
C ARG A 26 5.51 -9.04 7.71
N ARG A 27 6.60 -8.27 7.83
CA ARG A 27 6.59 -7.09 8.68
C ARG A 27 5.66 -6.05 8.04
N CYS A 28 4.98 -5.23 8.84
CA CYS A 28 4.12 -4.20 8.26
C CYS A 28 4.90 -3.24 7.35
N LYS A 29 6.14 -2.89 7.72
CA LYS A 29 7.00 -2.06 6.86
C LYS A 29 7.09 -2.64 5.44
N ASP A 30 7.27 -3.95 5.31
CA ASP A 30 7.34 -4.63 4.01
C ASP A 30 5.99 -4.51 3.26
N ASN A 31 4.86 -4.62 3.96
CA ASN A 31 3.54 -4.44 3.36
C ASN A 31 3.33 -3.00 2.88
N LEU A 32 3.75 -2.01 3.67
CA LEU A 32 3.71 -0.60 3.28
C LEU A 32 4.56 -0.36 2.04
N GLU A 33 5.79 -0.85 2.02
CA GLU A 33 6.71 -0.77 0.88
C GLU A 33 6.09 -1.35 -0.40
N THR A 34 5.57 -2.59 -0.33
CA THR A 34 4.89 -3.19 -1.49
C THR A 34 3.63 -2.42 -1.93
N SER A 35 2.90 -1.81 -0.99
CA SER A 35 1.71 -1.01 -1.31
C SER A 35 2.08 0.30 -1.99
N LEU A 36 3.15 0.96 -1.53
CA LEU A 36 3.68 2.18 -2.13
C LEU A 36 4.21 1.93 -3.55
N GLU A 37 4.93 0.84 -3.76
CA GLU A 37 5.37 0.40 -5.10
C GLU A 37 4.18 0.20 -6.04
N ALA A 38 3.12 -0.46 -5.55
CA ALA A 38 1.90 -0.70 -6.31
C ALA A 38 1.18 0.61 -6.69
N CYS A 39 1.17 1.58 -5.77
CA CYS A 39 0.67 2.94 -5.97
C CYS A 39 1.62 3.85 -6.77
N SER A 40 2.77 3.34 -7.24
CA SER A 40 3.78 4.12 -7.99
C SER A 40 4.32 5.32 -7.19
N ILE A 41 4.44 5.17 -5.87
CA ILE A 41 5.04 6.14 -4.95
C ILE A 41 6.47 5.65 -4.62
N SER A 42 7.43 6.57 -4.59
CA SER A 42 8.82 6.21 -4.28
C SER A 42 8.99 5.73 -2.83
N VAL A 43 9.50 4.51 -2.67
CA VAL A 43 9.80 3.88 -1.36
C VAL A 43 10.91 4.60 -0.58
N LEU A 44 11.80 5.32 -1.27
CA LEU A 44 12.87 6.09 -0.60
C LEU A 44 12.42 7.51 -0.23
N GLY A 45 11.39 8.05 -0.89
CA GLY A 45 10.94 9.44 -0.74
C GLY A 45 9.61 9.63 -0.02
N TRP A 46 8.93 8.54 0.37
CA TRP A 46 7.58 8.64 0.96
C TRP A 46 7.59 9.27 2.36
N GLU A 47 8.66 9.14 3.15
CA GLU A 47 8.75 9.77 4.48
C GLU A 47 8.78 11.30 4.35
N SER A 48 9.58 11.82 3.42
CA SER A 48 9.62 13.25 3.09
C SER A 48 8.28 13.74 2.53
N LEU A 49 7.63 12.93 1.68
CA LEU A 49 6.32 13.25 1.13
C LEU A 49 5.21 13.20 2.19
N ALA A 50 5.28 12.29 3.16
CA ALA A 50 4.31 12.14 4.24
C ALA A 50 4.45 13.25 5.30
N THR A 51 5.64 13.83 5.41
CA THR A 51 5.90 15.00 6.27
C THR A 51 5.09 16.21 5.78
N ASP A 52 4.99 16.40 4.47
CA ASP A 52 4.08 17.38 3.88
C ASP A 52 2.67 16.77 3.69
N ARG A 53 1.82 16.99 4.71
CA ARG A 53 0.41 16.52 4.69
C ARG A 53 -0.40 17.07 3.50
N GLY A 54 -0.05 18.24 2.98
CA GLY A 54 -0.72 18.86 1.84
C GLY A 54 -0.40 18.15 0.53
N ALA A 55 0.86 17.74 0.34
CA ALA A 55 1.30 16.98 -0.83
C ALA A 55 0.99 15.47 -0.72
N TRP A 56 0.96 14.91 0.50
CA TRP A 56 0.70 13.49 0.73
C TRP A 56 -0.66 13.04 0.19
N ARG A 57 -1.74 13.71 0.59
CA ARG A 57 -3.11 13.27 0.26
C ARG A 57 -3.37 13.22 -1.26
N PRO A 58 -3.01 14.23 -2.06
CA PRO A 58 -3.14 14.17 -3.52
C PRO A 58 -2.29 13.06 -4.14
N ALA A 59 -1.06 12.86 -3.67
CA ALA A 59 -0.15 11.85 -4.20
C ALA A 59 -0.64 10.43 -3.91
N ASP A 60 -1.07 10.17 -2.67
CA ASP A 60 -1.68 8.91 -2.26
C ASP A 60 -2.95 8.62 -3.07
N GLN A 61 -3.87 9.58 -3.18
CA GLN A 61 -5.11 9.39 -3.94
C GLN A 61 -4.86 9.13 -5.43
N LYS A 62 -3.86 9.81 -6.03
CA LYS A 62 -3.43 9.54 -7.40
C LYS A 62 -2.87 8.13 -7.54
N GLY A 63 -2.02 7.71 -6.60
CA GLY A 63 -1.43 6.37 -6.59
C GLY A 63 -2.48 5.27 -6.45
N VAL A 64 -3.43 5.44 -5.53
CA VAL A 64 -4.56 4.50 -5.33
C VAL A 64 -5.42 4.39 -6.59
N ARG A 65 -5.76 5.51 -7.25
CA ARG A 65 -6.53 5.48 -8.50
C ARG A 65 -5.80 4.72 -9.61
N LEU A 66 -4.49 4.89 -9.73
CA LEU A 66 -3.66 4.15 -10.68
C LEU A 66 -3.63 2.66 -10.37
N PHE A 67 -3.44 2.30 -9.10
CA PHE A 67 -3.44 0.91 -8.65
C PHE A 67 -4.79 0.23 -8.93
N GLU A 68 -5.91 0.85 -8.55
CA GLU A 68 -7.26 0.35 -8.80
C GLU A 68 -7.53 0.20 -10.30
N GLY A 69 -7.12 1.17 -11.11
CA GLY A 69 -7.22 1.09 -12.58
C GLY A 69 -6.45 -0.10 -13.16
N LYS A 70 -5.23 -0.38 -12.66
CA LYS A 70 -4.45 -1.57 -13.06
C LYS A 70 -5.14 -2.86 -12.59
N ARG A 71 -5.68 -2.88 -11.37
CA ARG A 71 -6.37 -4.04 -10.79
C ARG A 71 -7.61 -4.42 -11.59
N LEU A 72 -8.45 -3.43 -11.93
CA LEU A 72 -9.65 -3.64 -12.73
C LEU A 72 -9.32 -4.14 -14.14
N LYS A 73 -8.32 -3.56 -14.82
CA LYS A 73 -7.85 -4.06 -16.12
C LYS A 73 -7.35 -5.50 -16.06
N SER A 74 -6.66 -5.88 -14.99
CA SER A 74 -6.20 -7.27 -14.79
C SER A 74 -7.38 -8.23 -14.58
N LEU A 75 -8.40 -7.81 -13.84
CA LEU A 75 -9.63 -8.59 -13.66
C LEU A 75 -10.39 -8.78 -14.98
N ASP A 76 -10.54 -7.71 -15.77
CA ASP A 76 -11.18 -7.79 -17.08
C ASP A 76 -10.43 -8.74 -18.03
N ARG A 77 -9.10 -8.65 -18.11
CA ARG A 77 -8.27 -9.61 -18.87
C ARG A 77 -8.47 -11.05 -18.44
N LYS A 78 -8.55 -11.31 -17.13
CA LYS A 78 -8.81 -12.65 -16.58
C LYS A 78 -10.22 -13.13 -16.91
N GLN A 79 -11.20 -12.24 -16.94
CA GLN A 79 -12.58 -12.58 -17.28
C GLN A 79 -12.73 -12.89 -18.78
N GLN A 80 -12.07 -12.10 -19.65
CA GLN A 80 -12.04 -12.35 -21.09
C GLN A 80 -11.36 -13.69 -21.43
N ALA A 81 -10.28 -14.05 -20.74
CA ALA A 81 -9.58 -15.31 -20.95
C ALA A 81 -10.34 -16.56 -20.46
N ARG A 82 -11.43 -16.38 -19.71
CA ARG A 82 -12.32 -17.47 -19.25
C ARG A 82 -13.54 -17.66 -20.15
N LYS A 83 -13.80 -16.73 -21.07
CA LYS A 83 -14.80 -16.87 -22.13
C LYS A 83 -14.15 -17.59 -23.31
#